data_AF-A0A1B9AXI0-F1
#
_entry.id   AF-A0A1B9AXI0-F1
#
_cell.length_a   1.000
_cell.length_b   1.000
_cell.length_c   1.000
_cell.angle_alpha   90.00
_cell.angle_beta   90.00
_cell.angle_gamma   90.00
#
_symmetry.space_group_name_H-M   'P 1'
#
loop_
_entity.id
_entity.type
_entity.pdbx_description
1 polymer ?
#
loop_
_entity_poly.entity_id
_entity_poly.type
_entity_poly.pdbx_seq_one_letter_code
_entity_poly.pdbx_strand_id
1 'polypeptide(L)' 'MKKDEKADTIAESLAENGSMAPDLEEMKNLGKQMEHLRTNKELSKEYNKQPDPVQHEEEEAENK' A
#
# COMPACT_ATOMS: atom_id res chain seq x y z
N MET A 1 14.71 11.81 -35.72
CA MET A 1 15.45 11.44 -34.50
C MET A 1 14.42 10.88 -33.53
N LYS A 2 14.52 9.59 -33.18
CA LYS A 2 13.66 8.98 -32.16
C LYS A 2 14.31 9.17 -30.80
N LYS A 3 13.57 9.71 -29.84
CA LYS A 3 13.71 9.57 -28.39
C LYS A 3 12.84 10.67 -27.79
N ASP A 4 11.63 10.30 -27.39
CA ASP A 4 10.88 10.86 -26.27
C ASP A 4 9.70 9.89 -26.04
N GLU A 5 10.03 8.61 -25.94
CA GLU A 5 9.09 7.55 -25.54
C GLU A 5 9.36 7.27 -24.05
N LYS A 6 8.33 7.48 -23.22
CA LYS A 6 8.16 6.91 -21.87
C LYS A 6 8.85 7.60 -20.68
N ALA A 7 8.55 8.88 -20.44
CA ALA A 7 8.62 9.40 -19.06
C ALA A 7 7.30 9.17 -18.29
N ASP A 8 6.18 8.97 -19.00
CA ASP A 8 4.84 8.90 -18.40
C ASP A 8 4.47 7.53 -17.79
N THR A 9 5.29 6.49 -17.91
CA THR A 9 4.88 5.12 -17.55
C THR A 9 5.26 4.67 -16.13
N ILE A 10 5.94 5.49 -15.32
CA ILE A 10 6.39 5.09 -13.98
C ILE A 10 5.54 5.73 -12.87
N ALA A 11 5.12 7.00 -13.04
CA ALA A 11 4.29 7.69 -12.06
C ALA A 11 2.85 7.15 -12.03
N GLU A 12 2.32 6.73 -13.18
CA GLU A 12 0.93 6.25 -13.33
C GLU A 12 0.77 4.76 -12.95
N SER A 13 1.87 4.05 -12.66
CA SER A 13 1.86 2.63 -12.24
C SER A 13 2.27 2.42 -10.77
N LEU A 14 2.31 3.47 -9.95
CA LEU A 14 2.56 3.31 -8.51
C LEU A 14 1.38 2.59 -7.87
N ALA A 15 1.62 1.36 -7.44
CA ALA A 15 0.63 0.60 -6.70
C ALA A 15 0.25 1.36 -5.42
N GLU A 16 -1.04 1.36 -5.09
CA GLU A 16 -1.61 2.05 -3.92
C GLU A 16 -0.97 1.58 -2.60
N ASN A 17 -0.56 0.30 -2.55
CA ASN A 17 0.31 -0.27 -1.54
C ASN A 17 1.67 -0.64 -2.15
N GLY A 18 2.45 0.36 -2.55
CA GLY A 18 3.79 0.17 -3.10
C GLY A 18 4.71 -0.62 -2.17
N SER A 19 5.57 -1.48 -2.73
CA SER A 19 6.60 -2.23 -1.98
C SER A 19 7.74 -1.35 -1.44
N MET A 20 7.86 -0.14 -1.98
CA MET A 20 8.81 0.89 -1.55
C MET A 20 8.11 2.24 -1.50
N ALA A 21 8.56 3.11 -0.59
CA ALA A 21 8.14 4.51 -0.58
C ALA A 21 8.71 5.21 -1.84
N PRO A 22 7.87 5.84 -2.68
CA PRO A 22 8.27 6.52 -3.91
C PRO A 22 8.95 7.86 -3.65
N ASP A 23 8.71 8.48 -2.47
CA ASP A 23 9.25 9.77 -2.10
C ASP A 23 9.58 9.90 -0.60
N LEU A 24 10.19 11.03 -0.25
CA LEU A 24 10.63 11.34 1.11
C LEU A 24 9.47 11.54 2.09
N GLU A 25 8.32 12.01 1.60
CA GLU A 25 7.14 12.25 2.43
C GLU A 25 6.52 10.92 2.86
N GLU A 26 6.36 9.98 1.91
CA GLU A 26 5.90 8.63 2.20
C GLU A 26 6.91 7.88 3.11
N MET A 27 8.22 8.07 2.92
CA MET A 27 9.23 7.48 3.81
C MET A 27 9.06 7.95 5.27
N LYS A 28 8.76 9.24 5.49
CA LYS A 28 8.50 9.78 6.84
C LYS A 28 7.20 9.27 7.42
N ASN A 29 6.15 9.19 6.61
CA ASN A 29 4.86 8.66 7.05
C ASN A 29 4.98 7.19 7.45
N LEU A 30 5.72 6.38 6.68
CA LEU A 30 6.02 5.00 7.03
C LEU A 30 6.77 4.90 8.37
N GLY A 31 7.76 5.76 8.61
CA GLY A 31 8.48 5.81 9.89
C GLY A 31 7.55 6.04 11.09
N LYS A 32 6.62 6.99 10.98
CA LYS A 32 5.62 7.28 12.02
C LYS A 32 4.64 6.12 12.22
N GLN A 33 4.22 5.46 11.14
CA GLN A 33 3.34 4.30 11.21
C GLN A 33 3.99 3.17 12.01
N MET A 34 5.28 2.91 11.76
CA MET A 34 6.07 1.89 12.45
C MET A 34 6.34 2.27 13.92
N GLU A 35 6.72 3.51 14.19
CA GLU A 35 6.97 4.01 15.55
C GLU A 35 5.75 3.86 16.46
N HIS A 36 4.55 4.09 15.93
CA HIS A 36 3.30 3.98 16.68
C HIS A 36 2.62 2.61 16.57
N LEU A 37 3.23 1.62 15.89
CA LEU A 37 2.68 0.27 15.71
C LEU A 37 1.21 0.29 15.24
N ARG A 38 0.92 1.13 14.24
CA ARG A 38 -0.46 1.37 13.77
C ARG A 38 -1.12 0.08 13.30
N THR A 39 -2.40 -0.07 13.64
CA THR A 39 -3.22 -1.20 13.22
C THR A 39 -3.75 -1.02 11.79
N ASN A 40 -4.19 -2.11 11.15
CA ASN A 40 -4.83 -2.06 9.83
C ASN A 40 -6.03 -1.11 9.77
N LYS A 41 -6.77 -0.96 10.88
CA LYS A 41 -7.91 -0.03 10.99
C LYS A 41 -7.47 1.44 10.99
N GLU A 42 -6.32 1.74 11.57
CA GLU A 42 -5.76 3.11 11.57
C GLU A 42 -5.11 3.42 10.23
N LEU A 43 -4.35 2.48 9.67
CA LEU A 43 -3.68 2.63 8.37
C LEU A 43 -4.68 2.88 7.22
N SER A 44 -5.81 2.17 7.22
CA SER A 44 -6.87 2.38 6.22
C SER A 44 -7.57 3.73 6.35
N LYS A 45 -7.82 4.19 7.58
CA LYS A 45 -8.53 5.47 7.83
C LYS A 45 -7.66 6.70 7.63
N GLU A 46 -6.42 6.64 8.08
CA GLU A 46 -5.54 7.81 8.17
C GLU A 46 -4.56 7.91 6.99
N TYR A 47 -4.22 6.79 6.36
CA TYR A 47 -3.17 6.72 5.33
C TYR A 47 -3.65 6.08 4.02
N ASN A 48 -4.96 5.78 3.89
CA ASN A 48 -5.55 5.12 2.73
C ASN A 48 -4.88 3.79 2.34
N LYS A 49 -4.14 3.15 3.25
CA LYS A 49 -3.48 1.87 2.99
C LYS A 49 -4.48 0.74 3.11
N GLN A 50 -4.57 -0.08 2.08
CA GLN A 50 -5.43 -1.27 2.12
C GLN A 50 -4.67 -2.39 2.83
N PRO A 51 -5.25 -3.06 3.83
CA PRO A 51 -4.65 -4.30 4.33
C PRO A 51 -4.63 -5.34 3.20
N ASP A 52 -3.69 -6.27 3.28
CA ASP A 52 -3.73 -7.48 2.45
C ASP A 52 -5.10 -8.17 2.66
N PRO A 53 -5.70 -8.82 1.64
CA PRO A 53 -6.96 -9.54 1.78
C PRO A 53 -6.90 -10.43 3.01
N VAL A 54 -8.00 -10.47 3.75
CA VAL A 54 -7.92 -10.98 5.10
C VAL A 54 -7.50 -12.44 5.10
N GLN A 55 -6.41 -12.74 5.82
CA GLN A 55 -5.99 -14.10 6.19
C GLN A 55 -6.96 -14.70 7.21
N HIS A 56 -8.27 -14.50 7.04
CA HIS A 56 -9.24 -15.29 7.77
C HIS A 56 -9.09 -16.69 7.19
N GLU A 57 -8.56 -17.63 7.98
CA GLU A 57 -8.89 -19.04 7.74
C GLU A 57 -10.42 -19.09 7.61
N GLU A 58 -10.92 -19.70 6.55
CA GLU A 58 -12.34 -19.93 6.38
C GLU A 58 -12.83 -20.77 7.56
N GLU A 59 -13.18 -20.14 8.68
CA GLU A 59 -14.03 -20.78 9.68
C GLU A 59 -15.38 -20.98 8.98
N GLU A 60 -15.64 -22.23 8.61
CA GLU A 60 -16.95 -22.80 8.28
C GLU A 60 -17.49 -22.56 6.85
N ALA A 61 -16.81 -23.12 5.84
CA ALA A 61 -17.49 -23.54 4.60
C ALA A 61 -18.25 -24.88 4.74
N GLU A 62 -18.26 -25.51 5.92
CA GLU A 62 -18.96 -26.79 6.19
C GLU A 62 -20.14 -26.63 7.16
N ASN A 63 -21.06 -25.74 6.84
CA ASN A 63 -22.47 -25.91 7.22
C ASN A 63 -23.28 -26.12 5.94
N LYS A 64 -23.22 -27.33 5.37
CA LYS A 64 -24.18 -27.85 4.38
C LYS A 64 -24.12 -29.37 4.26
#